data_AF-A0A7R9W743-F1
#
_entry.id   AF-A0A7R9W743-F1
#
_cell.length_a   1.000
_cell.length_b   1.000
_cell.length_c   1.000
_cell.angle_alpha   90.00
_cell.angle_beta   90.00
_cell.angle_gamma   90.00
#
_symmetry.space_group_name_H-M   'P 1'
#
loop_
_entity.id
_entity.type
_entity.pdbx_description
1 polymer ?
#
loop_
_entity_poly.entity_id
_entity_poly.type
_entity_poly.pdbx_seq_one_letter_code
_entity_poly.pdbx_strand_id
1 'polypeptide(L)'
;RRASVLVPICTVESVPSVMFTLRSADVTTHKSEISFPGGHRECGTDANSVDTAIRETKEELASPEGWYDYDEGISVAGKTGKVPSLTGVMVTPVVGAFGRDLPSSAEEFARLFPGNPGEVDCVFTVPVHDLLEKE
;
A
#
# COMPACT_ATOMS: atom_id res chain seq x y z
N ARG A 1 -14.87 -14.18 -1.79
CA ARG A 1 -14.42 -12.85 -2.27
C ARG A 1 -12.92 -12.95 -2.58
N ARG A 2 -12.42 -12.21 -3.58
CA ARG A 2 -10.98 -12.15 -3.91
C ARG A 2 -10.48 -10.76 -3.56
N ALA A 3 -9.31 -10.67 -2.96
CA ALA A 3 -8.65 -9.41 -2.61
C ALA A 3 -7.22 -9.42 -3.12
N SER A 4 -6.64 -8.24 -3.30
CA SER A 4 -5.24 -8.08 -3.66
C SER A 4 -4.66 -6.92 -2.85
N VAL A 5 -3.39 -7.04 -2.49
CA VAL A 5 -2.63 -5.99 -1.81
C VAL A 5 -1.38 -5.69 -2.60
N LEU A 6 -0.95 -4.43 -2.60
CA LEU A 6 0.38 -4.06 -3.06
C LEU A 6 1.36 -4.23 -1.90
N VAL A 7 2.50 -4.86 -2.14
CA VAL A 7 3.67 -4.84 -1.28
C VAL A 7 4.60 -3.77 -1.85
N PRO A 8 4.50 -2.52 -1.38
CA PRO A 8 5.18 -1.38 -1.98
C PRO A 8 6.62 -1.31 -1.50
N ILE A 9 7.55 -1.55 -2.42
CA ILE A 9 8.97 -1.27 -2.21
C ILE A 9 9.22 0.19 -2.61
N CYS A 10 9.87 0.94 -1.74
CA CYS A 10 10.22 2.33 -2.03
C CYS A 10 11.64 2.62 -1.54
N THR A 11 12.12 3.81 -1.88
CA THR A 11 13.36 4.35 -1.34
C THR A 11 13.01 5.63 -0.59
N VAL A 12 13.58 5.82 0.60
CA VAL A 12 13.44 7.05 1.39
C VAL A 12 14.83 7.58 1.66
N GLU A 13 15.19 8.73 1.09
CA GLU A 13 16.54 9.29 1.16
C GLU A 13 17.63 8.24 0.83
N SER A 14 17.47 7.56 -0.31
CA SER A 14 18.36 6.48 -0.75
C SER A 14 18.37 5.20 0.12
N VAL A 15 17.50 5.08 1.13
CA VAL A 15 17.34 3.88 1.96
C VAL A 15 16.19 3.03 1.43
N PRO A 16 16.42 1.75 1.07
CA PRO A 16 15.35 0.83 0.71
C PRO A 16 14.39 0.61 1.89
N SER A 17 13.11 0.81 1.63
CA SER A 17 12.04 0.76 2.62
C SER A 17 10.80 0.06 2.05
N VAL A 18 9.89 -0.33 2.95
CA VAL A 18 8.58 -0.86 2.61
C VAL A 18 7.53 0.08 3.17
N MET A 19 6.54 0.44 2.35
CA MET A 19 5.43 1.33 2.76
C MET A 19 4.25 0.53 3.33
N PHE A 20 3.61 1.08 4.35
CA PHE A 20 2.47 0.51 5.05
C PHE A 20 1.38 1.55 5.28
N THR A 21 0.15 1.07 5.49
CA THR A 21 -0.99 1.86 5.92
C THR A 21 -1.37 1.48 7.35
N LEU A 22 -1.75 2.47 8.16
CA LEU A 22 -2.44 2.27 9.42
C LEU A 22 -3.92 2.53 9.18
N ARG A 23 -4.77 1.55 9.44
CA ARG A 23 -6.23 1.70 9.24
C ARG A 23 -6.84 2.64 10.27
N SER A 24 -7.77 3.50 9.81
CA SER A 24 -8.52 4.43 10.65
C SER A 24 -9.29 3.71 11.78
N ALA A 25 -9.35 4.33 12.95
CA ALA A 25 -10.08 3.81 14.11
C ALA A 25 -11.61 3.84 13.93
N ASP A 26 -12.10 4.57 12.94
CA ASP A 26 -13.52 4.79 12.65
C ASP A 26 -14.09 3.77 11.65
N VAL A 27 -13.26 2.92 11.05
CA VAL A 27 -13.72 1.85 10.17
C VAL A 27 -14.28 0.69 11.01
N THR A 28 -15.41 0.14 10.58
CA THR A 28 -16.23 -0.85 11.33
C THR A 28 -15.53 -2.21 11.57
N THR A 29 -14.35 -2.44 11.01
CA THR A 29 -13.56 -3.68 11.14
C THR A 29 -12.05 -3.37 11.15
N HIS A 30 -11.26 -4.03 12.03
CA HIS A 30 -9.78 -3.95 12.10
C HIS A 30 -9.19 -2.57 12.43
N LYS A 31 -9.49 -2.07 13.63
CA LYS A 31 -8.95 -0.80 14.14
C LYS A 31 -7.45 -0.90 14.39
N SER A 32 -6.69 0.11 13.94
CA SER A 32 -5.25 0.26 14.23
C SER A 32 -4.38 -0.90 13.75
N GLU A 33 -4.83 -1.68 12.76
CA GLU A 33 -4.00 -2.70 12.14
C GLU A 33 -3.07 -2.04 11.11
N ILE A 34 -1.80 -2.44 11.17
CA ILE A 34 -0.81 -2.14 10.14
C ILE A 34 -1.03 -3.14 9.01
N SER A 35 -1.25 -2.61 7.81
CA SER A 35 -1.48 -3.42 6.61
C SER A 35 -0.71 -2.90 5.41
N PHE A 36 -0.60 -3.76 4.41
CA PHE A 36 -0.30 -3.31 3.06
C PHE A 36 -1.54 -2.65 2.44
N PRO A 37 -1.36 -1.65 1.56
CA PRO A 37 -2.47 -1.04 0.88
C PRO A 37 -3.15 -2.05 -0.06
N GLY A 38 -4.47 -2.03 -0.10
CA GLY A 38 -5.23 -2.98 -0.92
C GLY A 38 -6.61 -3.32 -0.40
N GLY A 39 -7.34 -4.08 -1.20
CA GLY A 39 -8.71 -4.40 -0.89
C GLY A 39 -9.36 -5.39 -1.83
N HIS A 40 -10.68 -5.29 -1.94
CA HIS A 40 -11.49 -6.27 -2.64
C HIS A 40 -11.48 -6.03 -4.14
N ARG A 41 -11.45 -7.11 -4.92
CA ARG A 41 -11.61 -7.00 -6.36
C ARG A 41 -12.99 -6.45 -6.73
N GLU A 42 -13.01 -5.41 -7.55
CA GLU A 42 -14.22 -4.87 -8.14
C GLU A 42 -14.47 -5.52 -9.52
N CYS A 43 -15.55 -6.29 -9.63
CA CYS A 43 -15.89 -6.98 -10.88
C CYS A 43 -16.40 -5.97 -11.92
N GLY A 44 -15.74 -5.93 -13.08
CA GLY A 44 -16.08 -5.01 -14.18
C GLY A 44 -15.04 -3.91 -14.36
N THR A 45 -14.41 -3.48 -13.25
CA THR A 45 -13.28 -2.54 -13.23
C THR A 45 -11.95 -3.27 -13.31
N ASP A 46 -11.74 -4.28 -12.45
CA ASP A 46 -10.43 -4.93 -12.30
C ASP A 46 -10.30 -6.15 -13.23
N ALA A 47 -9.41 -6.08 -14.24
CA ALA A 47 -9.16 -7.22 -15.12
C ALA A 47 -8.36 -8.32 -14.40
N ASN A 48 -7.41 -7.94 -13.53
CA ASN A 48 -6.57 -8.88 -12.80
C ASN A 48 -6.18 -8.38 -11.38
N SER A 49 -5.38 -9.18 -10.66
CA SER A 49 -4.97 -8.87 -9.27
C SER A 49 -4.08 -7.65 -9.14
N VAL A 50 -3.28 -7.35 -10.17
CA VAL A 50 -2.43 -6.15 -10.24
C VAL A 50 -3.32 -4.92 -10.30
N ASP A 51 -4.32 -4.91 -11.19
CA ASP A 51 -5.25 -3.78 -11.32
C ASP A 51 -5.97 -3.50 -10.00
N THR A 52 -6.46 -4.55 -9.32
CA THR A 52 -7.05 -4.41 -7.97
C THR A 52 -6.06 -3.79 -6.99
N ALA A 53 -4.82 -4.28 -6.93
CA ALA A 53 -3.82 -3.77 -5.98
C ALA A 53 -3.47 -2.29 -6.25
N ILE A 54 -3.30 -1.90 -7.52
CA ILE A 54 -2.96 -0.52 -7.90
C ILE A 54 -4.14 0.41 -7.66
N ARG A 55 -5.36 0.03 -8.06
CA ARG A 55 -6.58 0.83 -7.83
C ARG A 55 -6.78 1.09 -6.33
N GLU A 56 -6.76 0.06 -5.51
CA GLU A 56 -6.93 0.19 -4.06
C GLU A 56 -5.79 1.01 -3.43
N THR A 57 -4.54 0.80 -3.87
CA THR A 57 -3.40 1.63 -3.41
C THR A 57 -3.62 3.10 -3.75
N LYS A 58 -4.13 3.41 -4.94
CA LYS A 58 -4.46 4.77 -5.34
C LYS A 58 -5.57 5.35 -4.48
N GLU A 59 -6.64 4.60 -4.21
CA GLU A 59 -7.74 5.04 -3.36
C GLU A 59 -7.28 5.32 -1.92
N GLU A 60 -6.42 4.47 -1.36
CA GLU A 60 -5.96 4.56 0.02
C GLU A 60 -4.84 5.60 0.22
N LEU A 61 -3.94 5.77 -0.75
CA LEU A 61 -2.76 6.65 -0.63
C LEU A 61 -2.89 7.99 -1.34
N ALA A 62 -3.90 8.19 -2.19
CA ALA A 62 -3.97 9.38 -3.04
C ALA A 62 -3.98 10.69 -2.25
N SER A 63 -3.17 11.63 -2.73
CA SER A 63 -3.33 13.03 -2.42
C SER A 63 -4.43 13.64 -3.30
N PRO A 64 -5.31 14.49 -2.75
CA PRO A 64 -6.32 15.22 -3.53
C PRO A 64 -5.73 16.03 -4.70
N GLU A 65 -4.46 16.38 -4.58
CA GLU A 65 -3.76 17.17 -5.59
C GLU A 65 -3.12 16.30 -6.70
N GLY A 66 -3.18 14.96 -6.61
CA GLY A 66 -2.74 14.05 -7.68
C GLY A 66 -1.21 13.99 -7.90
N TRP A 67 -0.43 14.10 -6.82
CA TRP A 67 1.03 14.30 -6.88
C TRP A 67 1.86 13.11 -7.34
N TYR A 68 1.25 11.92 -7.39
CA TYR A 68 1.91 10.69 -7.78
C TYR A 68 1.10 9.98 -8.86
N ASP A 69 1.77 9.66 -9.97
CA ASP A 69 1.21 8.79 -10.99
C ASP A 69 1.37 7.34 -10.51
N TYR A 70 0.31 6.76 -9.96
CA TYR A 70 0.32 5.38 -9.47
C TYR A 70 0.34 4.36 -10.61
N ASP A 71 -0.14 4.75 -11.79
CA ASP A 71 -0.30 3.87 -12.95
C ASP A 71 1.05 3.70 -13.67
N GLU A 72 1.84 4.77 -13.81
CA GLU A 72 3.18 4.73 -14.41
C GLU A 72 4.32 4.72 -13.38
N GLY A 73 4.11 5.28 -12.19
CA GLY A 73 5.14 5.42 -11.16
C GLY A 73 5.43 4.14 -10.39
N ILE A 74 4.57 3.11 -10.50
CA ILE A 74 4.78 1.82 -9.83
C ILE A 74 5.24 0.77 -10.85
N SER A 75 6.48 0.32 -10.71
CA SER A 75 7.01 -0.81 -11.48
C SER A 75 6.66 -2.13 -10.80
N VAL A 76 5.76 -2.91 -11.40
CA VAL A 76 5.33 -4.20 -10.85
C VAL A 76 6.39 -5.26 -11.13
N ALA A 77 6.99 -5.80 -10.07
CA ALA A 77 7.99 -6.86 -10.15
C ALA A 77 7.35 -8.25 -10.32
N GLY A 78 6.16 -8.46 -9.76
CA GLY A 78 5.44 -9.71 -9.87
C GLY A 78 4.35 -9.87 -8.82
N LYS A 79 3.77 -11.07 -8.74
CA LYS A 79 2.78 -11.44 -7.74
C LYS A 79 3.10 -12.80 -7.13
N THR A 80 2.70 -13.00 -5.89
CA THR A 80 2.93 -14.24 -5.16
C THR A 80 1.70 -15.17 -5.23
N GLY A 81 1.80 -16.34 -4.60
CA GLY A 81 0.64 -17.21 -4.38
C GLY A 81 -0.40 -16.54 -3.48
N LYS A 82 -1.64 -17.01 -3.52
CA LYS A 82 -2.68 -16.48 -2.63
C LYS A 82 -2.37 -16.87 -1.18
N VAL A 83 -2.53 -15.92 -0.27
CA VAL A 83 -2.37 -16.10 1.17
C VAL A 83 -3.68 -15.81 1.89
N PRO A 84 -4.04 -16.55 2.95
CA PRO A 84 -5.20 -16.20 3.78
C PRO A 84 -4.90 -14.94 4.61
N SER A 85 -5.83 -13.98 4.63
CA SER A 85 -5.81 -12.87 5.58
C SER A 85 -6.17 -13.34 7.00
N LEU A 86 -6.01 -12.47 7.99
CA LEU A 86 -6.48 -12.70 9.38
C LEU A 86 -7.97 -13.04 9.45
N THR A 87 -8.77 -12.57 8.49
CA THR A 87 -10.21 -12.83 8.36
C THR A 87 -10.56 -14.03 7.48
N GLY A 88 -9.56 -14.76 6.97
CA GLY A 88 -9.76 -15.92 6.10
C GLY A 88 -10.10 -15.59 4.64
N VAL A 89 -10.01 -14.32 4.22
CA VAL A 89 -10.14 -13.93 2.82
C VAL A 89 -8.83 -14.26 2.09
N MET A 90 -8.93 -14.90 0.92
CA MET A 90 -7.74 -15.16 0.10
C MET A 90 -7.29 -13.88 -0.60
N VAL A 91 -6.10 -13.41 -0.24
CA VAL A 91 -5.45 -12.21 -0.75
C VAL A 91 -4.34 -12.61 -1.74
N THR A 92 -4.17 -11.85 -2.82
CA THR A 92 -3.05 -11.99 -3.75
C THR A 92 -2.07 -10.83 -3.55
N PRO A 93 -0.90 -11.05 -2.95
CA PRO A 93 0.13 -10.02 -2.82
C PRO A 93 0.80 -9.75 -4.18
N VAL A 94 0.87 -8.48 -4.54
CA VAL A 94 1.55 -7.95 -5.74
C VAL A 94 2.73 -7.13 -5.27
N VAL A 95 3.95 -7.44 -5.72
CA VAL A 95 5.15 -6.67 -5.36
C VAL A 95 5.37 -5.59 -6.42
N GLY A 96 5.45 -4.33 -6.00
CA GLY A 96 5.69 -3.20 -6.88
C GLY A 96 6.64 -2.19 -6.25
N ALA A 97 7.46 -1.55 -7.09
CA ALA A 97 8.45 -0.57 -6.67
C ALA A 97 8.04 0.84 -7.09
N PHE A 98 8.07 1.79 -6.16
CA PHE A 98 7.86 3.20 -6.45
C PHE A 98 9.09 3.75 -7.19
N GLY A 99 8.87 4.38 -8.34
CA GLY A 99 9.92 4.83 -9.26
C GLY A 99 10.67 6.10 -8.85
N ARG A 100 10.42 6.64 -7.64
CA ARG A 100 11.07 7.86 -7.14
C ARG A 100 11.60 7.65 -5.73
N ASP A 101 12.66 8.39 -5.40
CA ASP A 101 13.11 8.53 -4.02
C ASP A 101 12.11 9.43 -3.26
N LEU A 102 11.73 9.00 -2.06
CA LEU A 102 10.74 9.65 -1.21
C LEU A 102 11.43 10.46 -0.12
N PRO A 103 10.83 11.57 0.31
CA PRO A 103 11.40 12.40 1.37
C PRO A 103 11.28 11.71 2.73
N SER A 104 12.27 11.92 3.60
CA SER A 104 12.21 11.46 5.00
C SER A 104 11.49 12.45 5.93
N SER A 105 11.19 13.66 5.47
CA SER A 105 10.44 14.66 6.23
C SER A 105 9.00 14.18 6.43
N ALA A 106 8.57 14.06 7.68
CA ALA A 106 7.21 13.64 8.01
C ALA A 106 6.13 14.55 7.37
N GLU A 107 6.38 15.86 7.33
CA GLU A 107 5.45 16.84 6.73
C GLU A 107 5.35 16.67 5.21
N GLU A 108 6.48 16.48 4.53
CA GLU A 108 6.51 16.31 3.08
C GLU A 108 5.93 14.94 2.67
N PHE A 109 6.26 13.89 3.43
CA PHE A 109 5.72 12.56 3.23
C PHE A 109 4.20 12.53 3.42
N ALA A 110 3.69 13.12 4.51
CA ALA A 110 2.24 13.21 4.75
C ALA A 110 1.52 14.05 3.69
N ARG A 111 2.19 15.03 3.06
CA ARG A 111 1.62 15.79 1.94
C ARG A 111 1.52 14.96 0.65
N LEU A 112 2.51 14.11 0.40
CA LEU A 112 2.53 13.18 -0.74
C LEU A 112 1.51 12.05 -0.57
N PHE A 113 1.42 11.50 0.64
CA PHE A 113 0.59 10.34 0.98
C PHE A 113 -0.25 10.63 2.24
N PRO A 114 -1.27 11.50 2.14
CA PRO A 114 -2.07 11.89 3.31
C PRO A 114 -2.95 10.75 3.84
N GLY A 115 -3.15 9.70 3.04
CA GLY A 115 -4.14 8.66 3.35
C GLY A 115 -5.56 9.14 3.06
N ASN A 116 -6.45 8.23 2.68
CA ASN A 116 -7.88 8.51 2.64
C ASN A 116 -8.45 8.52 4.07
N PRO A 117 -8.94 9.66 4.62
CA PRO A 117 -9.36 9.75 6.02
C PRO A 117 -10.49 8.78 6.42
N GLY A 118 -11.28 8.30 5.45
CA GLY A 118 -12.33 7.32 5.70
C GLY A 118 -11.80 5.90 5.96
N GLU A 119 -10.55 5.61 5.61
CA GLU A 119 -10.01 4.25 5.58
C GLU A 119 -8.61 4.13 6.20
N VAL A 120 -7.76 5.15 6.02
CA VAL A 120 -6.35 5.20 6.42
C VAL A 120 -6.12 6.39 7.34
N ASP A 121 -5.62 6.10 8.55
CA ASP A 121 -5.22 7.12 9.53
C ASP A 121 -3.87 7.75 9.17
N CYS A 122 -2.91 6.91 8.80
CA CYS A 122 -1.60 7.36 8.33
C CYS A 122 -0.95 6.37 7.38
N VAL A 123 -0.03 6.90 6.58
CA VAL A 123 0.88 6.15 5.70
C VAL A 123 2.29 6.34 6.24
N PHE A 124 3.06 5.27 6.31
CA PHE A 124 4.45 5.33 6.79
C PHE A 124 5.32 4.31 6.07
N THR A 125 6.63 4.38 6.30
CA THR A 125 7.59 3.43 5.73
C THR A 125 8.47 2.84 6.83
N VAL A 126 8.93 1.61 6.61
CA VAL A 126 9.89 0.93 7.46
C VAL A 126 11.09 0.54 6.61
N PRO A 127 12.33 0.90 7.00
CA PRO A 127 13.53 0.45 6.31
C PRO A 127 13.59 -1.08 6.21
N VAL A 128 14.05 -1.59 5.06
CA VAL A 128 14.13 -3.03 4.83
C VAL A 128 15.03 -3.71 5.87
N HIS A 129 16.10 -3.05 6.33
CA HIS A 129 17.01 -3.62 7.31
C HIS A 129 16.33 -3.88 8.66
N ASP A 130 15.43 -3.00 9.11
CA ASP A 130 14.66 -3.18 10.35
C ASP A 130 13.72 -4.40 10.26
N LEU A 131 13.24 -4.74 9.05
CA LEU A 131 12.39 -5.91 8.80
C LEU A 131 13.17 -7.23 8.72
N LEU A 132 14.49 -7.17 8.56
CA LEU A 132 15.37 -8.33 8.47
C LEU A 132 15.94 -8.74 9.83
N GLU A 133 15.86 -7.86 10.83
CA GLU A 133 16.23 -8.20 12.20
C GLU A 133 15.25 -9.26 12.72
N LYS A 134 15.77 -10.46 12.96
CA LYS A 134 15.02 -11.51 13.62
C LYS A 134 15.04 -11.24 15.13
N GLU A 135 13.87 -11.28 15.77
CA GLU A 135 13.76 -11.65 17.18
C GLU A 135 14.34 -13.06 17.42
#